data_AF-A0A5M4B701-F1
#
_entry.id   AF-A0A5M4B701-F1
#
_cell.length_a   1.000
_cell.length_b   1.000
_cell.length_c   1.000
_cell.angle_alpha   90.00
_cell.angle_beta   90.00
_cell.angle_gamma   90.00
#
_symmetry.space_group_name_H-M   'P 1'
#
loop_
_entity.id
_entity.type
_entity.pdbx_description
1 polymer ?
#
loop_
_entity_poly.entity_id
_entity_poly.type
_entity_poly.pdbx_seq_one_letter_code
_entity_poly.pdbx_strand_id
1 'polypeptide(L)'
;MNIFAEKLSEMAKRKTKTQKSIPVIEQFDKPLEYFSIFQYLVFAGTYLYFWLFADISDAYKVYSLAMLIIFEFIMVHSGIFMAIIPAKYSLLIFFPFYGIFALVFNLSLNLGDNQILILYLVTVFHRMRFAFFNTDKDIKNRLILFSVLGALAYFILTFFSLIFSPILPYFSLDEFFFNSDAYQNVKKMKGAFVDTPHEAIIFGFLYYLALAFINFRLLRMAKGK
;
A
#
# COMPACT_ATOMS: atom_id res chain seq x y z
N MET A 1 14.99 49.27 -38.21
CA MET A 1 15.63 48.97 -36.91
C MET A 1 14.76 48.17 -35.93
N ASN A 2 13.44 48.03 -36.12
CA ASN A 2 12.56 47.33 -35.16
C ASN A 2 12.45 45.80 -35.31
N ILE A 3 12.65 45.23 -36.50
CA ILE A 3 12.41 43.80 -36.75
C ILE A 3 13.46 42.91 -36.06
N PHE A 4 14.69 43.40 -35.91
CA PHE A 4 15.78 42.65 -35.28
C PHE A 4 15.63 42.60 -33.75
N ALA A 5 15.16 43.69 -33.13
CA ALA A 5 14.86 43.74 -31.70
C ALA A 5 13.67 42.84 -31.33
N GLU A 6 12.65 42.76 -32.20
CA GLU A 6 11.48 41.91 -32.01
C GLU A 6 11.85 40.41 -32.14
N LYS A 7 12.70 40.05 -33.11
CA LYS A 7 13.25 38.69 -33.24
C LYS A 7 14.14 38.28 -32.06
N LEU A 8 14.93 39.21 -31.52
CA LEU A 8 15.74 38.97 -30.32
C LEU A 8 14.86 38.80 -29.07
N SER A 9 13.79 39.58 -28.95
CA SER A 9 12.76 39.44 -27.92
C SER A 9 12.03 38.08 -28.00
N GLU A 10 11.66 37.63 -29.20
CA GLU A 10 11.09 36.30 -29.40
C GLU A 10 12.08 35.16 -29.13
N MET A 11 13.34 35.31 -29.54
CA MET A 11 14.39 34.31 -29.25
C MET A 11 14.71 34.24 -27.75
N ALA A 12 14.68 35.39 -27.06
CA ALA A 12 14.82 35.46 -25.60
C ALA A 12 13.60 34.85 -24.88
N LYS A 13 12.38 35.10 -25.37
CA LYS A 13 11.14 34.47 -24.88
C LYS A 13 11.07 32.96 -25.16
N ARG A 14 11.66 32.48 -26.27
CA ARG A 14 11.80 31.05 -26.55
C ARG A 14 12.84 30.37 -25.66
N LYS A 15 13.94 31.04 -25.32
CA LYS A 15 14.94 30.53 -24.36
C LYS A 15 14.45 30.55 -22.91
N THR A 16 13.51 31.43 -22.54
CA THR A 16 12.87 31.45 -21.20
C THR A 16 11.62 30.59 -21.10
N LYS A 17 11.25 29.86 -22.17
CA LYS A 17 10.37 28.70 -22.08
C LYS A 17 11.17 27.54 -21.47
N THR A 18 11.50 27.75 -20.20
CA THR A 18 11.98 26.81 -19.19
C THR A 18 12.14 25.41 -19.74
N GLN A 19 13.39 25.07 -20.06
CA GLN A 19 13.89 23.71 -19.91
C GLN A 19 13.62 23.32 -18.45
N LYS A 20 12.40 22.84 -18.18
CA LYS A 20 12.00 22.30 -16.88
C LYS A 20 12.86 21.05 -16.75
N SER A 21 14.00 21.16 -16.06
CA SER A 21 14.87 20.03 -15.77
C SER A 21 13.98 18.99 -15.12
N ILE A 22 13.66 17.92 -15.85
CA ILE A 22 12.91 16.76 -15.35
C ILE A 22 13.67 16.34 -14.09
N PRO A 23 13.12 16.55 -12.88
CA PRO A 23 13.84 16.21 -11.67
C PRO A 23 14.15 14.71 -11.74
N VAL A 24 15.36 14.31 -11.36
CA VAL A 24 15.90 12.93 -11.46
C VAL A 24 14.89 11.86 -10.98
N ILE A 25 14.01 12.20 -10.04
CA ILE A 25 12.92 11.37 -9.52
C ILE A 25 11.85 10.98 -10.55
N GLU A 26 11.52 11.81 -11.54
CA GLU A 26 10.54 11.47 -12.58
C GLU A 26 11.04 10.33 -13.49
N GLN A 27 12.36 10.14 -13.59
CA GLN A 27 12.94 8.99 -14.30
C GLN A 27 12.75 7.67 -13.53
N PHE A 28 12.66 7.74 -12.20
CA PHE A 28 12.47 6.57 -11.33
C PHE A 28 10.99 6.25 -11.07
N ASP A 29 10.05 7.11 -11.47
CA ASP A 29 8.62 6.88 -11.24
C ASP A 29 8.15 5.53 -11.81
N LYS A 30 8.46 5.24 -13.08
CA LYS A 30 8.07 3.97 -13.73
C LYS A 30 8.71 2.74 -13.06
N PRO A 31 10.04 2.67 -12.83
CA PRO A 31 10.64 1.57 -12.08
C PRO A 31 10.00 1.35 -10.69
N LEU A 32 9.69 2.43 -9.97
CA LEU A 32 9.07 2.35 -8.65
C LEU A 32 7.63 1.81 -8.74
N GLU A 33 6.85 2.17 -9.77
CA GLU A 33 5.52 1.55 -9.99
C GLU A 33 5.59 0.05 -10.26
N TYR A 34 6.55 -0.41 -11.09
CA TYR A 34 6.74 -1.84 -11.29
C TYR A 34 7.19 -2.56 -10.01
N PHE A 35 8.05 -1.91 -9.22
CA PHE A 35 8.46 -2.44 -7.92
C PHE A 35 7.28 -2.59 -6.97
N SER A 36 6.33 -1.65 -6.94
CA SER A 36 5.14 -1.78 -6.10
C SER A 36 4.18 -2.86 -6.60
N ILE A 37 4.01 -3.02 -7.92
CA ILE A 37 3.25 -4.16 -8.47
C ILE A 37 3.89 -5.47 -8.02
N PHE A 38 5.21 -5.59 -8.14
CA PHE A 38 5.94 -6.76 -7.65
C PHE A 38 5.73 -6.99 -6.15
N GLN A 39 5.83 -5.93 -5.34
CA GLN A 39 5.61 -6.01 -3.90
C GLN A 39 4.18 -6.48 -3.55
N TYR A 40 3.15 -6.00 -4.26
CA TYR A 40 1.77 -6.48 -4.06
C TYR A 40 1.63 -7.96 -4.44
N LEU A 41 2.30 -8.42 -5.50
CA LEU A 41 2.33 -9.84 -5.85
C LEU A 41 3.05 -10.68 -4.80
N VAL A 42 4.15 -10.18 -4.22
CA VAL A 42 4.84 -10.83 -3.10
C VAL A 42 3.91 -10.94 -1.89
N PHE A 43 3.20 -9.87 -1.52
CA PHE A 43 2.20 -9.95 -0.45
C PHE A 43 1.14 -11.00 -0.76
N ALA A 44 0.51 -10.94 -1.95
CA ALA A 44 -0.49 -11.93 -2.34
C ALA A 44 0.06 -13.37 -2.26
N GLY A 45 1.29 -13.61 -2.72
CA GLY A 45 1.96 -14.90 -2.60
C GLY A 45 2.16 -15.32 -1.14
N THR A 46 2.57 -14.41 -0.26
CA THR A 46 2.72 -14.67 1.18
C THR A 46 1.38 -15.02 1.83
N TYR A 47 0.32 -14.28 1.53
CA TYR A 47 -1.02 -14.60 2.03
C TYR A 47 -1.49 -15.97 1.53
N LEU A 48 -1.29 -16.29 0.25
CA LEU A 48 -1.63 -17.58 -0.32
C LEU A 48 -0.84 -18.73 0.33
N TYR A 49 0.46 -18.52 0.59
CA TYR A 49 1.30 -19.51 1.25
C TYR A 49 0.77 -19.85 2.64
N PHE A 50 0.52 -18.85 3.48
CA PHE A 50 -0.02 -19.08 4.83
C PHE A 50 -1.49 -19.53 4.83
N TRP A 51 -2.21 -19.29 3.74
CA TRP A 51 -3.55 -19.85 3.61
C TRP A 51 -3.53 -21.36 3.37
N LEU A 52 -2.56 -21.85 2.58
CA LEU A 52 -2.51 -23.25 2.16
C LEU A 52 -1.63 -24.13 3.05
N PHE A 53 -0.59 -23.57 3.67
CA PHE A 53 0.50 -24.32 4.30
C PHE A 53 0.90 -23.80 5.69
N ALA A 54 0.06 -23.02 6.37
CA ALA A 54 0.38 -22.59 7.73
C ALA A 54 0.41 -23.78 8.71
N ASP A 55 1.40 -23.77 9.60
CA ASP A 55 1.49 -24.68 10.73
C ASP A 55 1.30 -23.94 12.06
N ILE A 56 0.97 -24.64 13.15
CA ILE A 56 0.76 -24.05 14.49
C ILE A 56 1.96 -23.19 14.92
N SER A 57 3.18 -23.58 14.53
CA SER A 57 4.39 -22.80 14.78
C SER A 57 4.41 -21.42 14.10
N ASP A 58 3.64 -21.24 13.04
CA ASP A 58 3.47 -19.99 12.29
C ASP A 58 2.31 -19.11 12.81
N ALA A 59 1.67 -19.48 13.93
CA ALA A 59 0.62 -18.68 14.60
C ALA A 59 0.95 -17.19 14.67
N TYR A 60 2.22 -16.90 14.96
CA TYR A 60 2.76 -15.56 15.02
C TYR A 60 2.70 -14.79 13.69
N LYS A 61 3.11 -15.43 12.59
CA LYS A 61 3.13 -14.84 11.25
C LYS A 61 1.71 -14.61 10.75
N VAL A 62 0.82 -15.58 10.98
CA VAL A 62 -0.60 -15.47 10.62
C VAL A 62 -1.27 -14.32 11.37
N TYR A 63 -1.05 -14.19 12.67
CA TYR A 63 -1.55 -13.05 13.44
C TYR A 63 -1.00 -11.71 12.92
N SER A 64 0.30 -11.66 12.59
CA SER A 64 0.94 -10.47 12.04
C SER A 64 0.33 -10.05 10.69
N LEU A 65 0.03 -11.02 9.81
CA LEU A 65 -0.64 -10.76 8.53
C LEU A 65 -2.09 -10.31 8.72
N ALA A 66 -2.84 -10.93 9.62
CA ALA A 66 -4.20 -10.48 9.95
C ALA A 66 -4.21 -9.03 10.46
N MET A 67 -3.25 -8.68 11.33
CA MET A 67 -3.07 -7.31 11.81
C MET A 67 -2.70 -6.35 10.67
N LEU A 68 -1.87 -6.78 9.72
CA LEU A 68 -1.46 -5.96 8.57
C LEU A 68 -2.68 -5.54 7.74
N ILE A 69 -3.68 -6.42 7.55
CA ILE A 69 -4.94 -6.09 6.87
C ILE A 69 -5.76 -5.01 7.59
N ILE A 70 -5.75 -5.02 8.92
CA ILE A 70 -6.41 -3.96 9.70
C ILE A 70 -5.68 -2.63 9.49
N PHE A 71 -4.34 -2.61 9.50
CA PHE A 71 -3.59 -1.38 9.23
C PHE A 71 -3.66 -0.94 7.77
N GLU A 72 -3.84 -1.86 6.85
CA GLU A 72 -4.03 -1.58 5.44
C GLU A 72 -5.27 -0.71 5.20
N PHE A 73 -6.33 -0.85 6.01
CA PHE A 73 -7.46 0.08 6.02
C PHE A 73 -7.00 1.52 6.25
N ILE A 74 -6.10 1.76 7.19
CA ILE A 74 -5.58 3.11 7.46
C ILE A 74 -4.67 3.57 6.32
N MET A 75 -3.81 2.67 5.83
CA MET A 75 -2.85 2.97 4.77
C MET A 75 -3.49 3.28 3.42
N VAL A 76 -4.59 2.65 3.05
CA VAL A 76 -5.21 2.90 1.74
C VAL A 76 -5.82 4.30 1.64
N HIS A 77 -6.25 4.87 2.77
CA HIS A 77 -6.81 6.21 2.84
C HIS A 77 -5.74 7.32 2.84
N SER A 78 -4.50 7.00 3.19
CA SER A 78 -3.44 8.03 3.27
C SER A 78 -3.12 8.66 1.92
N GLY A 79 -3.23 7.91 0.83
CA GLY A 79 -3.07 8.46 -0.51
C GLY A 79 -4.12 9.53 -0.85
N ILE A 80 -5.33 9.40 -0.31
CA ILE A 80 -6.39 10.42 -0.44
C ILE A 80 -6.06 11.62 0.44
N PHE A 81 -5.65 11.41 1.70
CA PHE A 81 -5.31 12.53 2.57
C PHE A 81 -4.11 13.33 2.08
N MET A 82 -3.09 12.65 1.57
CA MET A 82 -1.92 13.31 0.99
C MET A 82 -2.28 14.07 -0.30
N ALA A 83 -3.38 13.71 -0.99
CA ALA A 83 -3.89 14.45 -2.13
C ALA A 83 -4.35 15.86 -1.75
N ILE A 84 -5.04 15.93 -0.60
CA ILE A 84 -5.76 17.10 -0.10
C ILE A 84 -4.83 18.00 0.71
N ILE A 85 -3.93 17.40 1.50
CA ILE A 85 -3.04 18.12 2.42
C ILE A 85 -1.73 18.50 1.69
N PRO A 86 -1.23 19.75 1.82
CA PRO A 86 0.05 20.15 1.24
C PRO A 86 1.21 19.30 1.79
N ALA A 87 2.18 18.96 0.94
CA ALA A 87 3.27 18.02 1.25
C ALA A 87 3.97 18.26 2.60
N LYS A 88 4.23 19.53 2.95
CA LYS A 88 4.87 19.92 4.23
C LYS A 88 4.07 19.48 5.46
N TYR A 89 2.74 19.57 5.41
CA TYR A 89 1.85 19.16 6.50
C TYR A 89 1.57 17.66 6.45
N SER A 90 1.48 17.07 5.27
CA SER A 90 1.36 15.62 5.10
C SER A 90 2.53 14.91 5.78
N LEU A 91 3.76 15.37 5.56
CA LEU A 91 4.93 14.77 6.18
C LEU A 91 4.93 14.94 7.71
N LEU A 92 4.54 16.12 8.22
CA LEU A 92 4.47 16.38 9.66
C LEU A 92 3.41 15.53 10.37
N ILE A 93 2.28 15.23 9.73
CA ILE A 93 1.16 14.50 10.35
C ILE A 93 1.31 12.99 10.14
N PHE A 94 1.56 12.55 8.89
CA PHE A 94 1.61 11.13 8.57
C PHE A 94 2.86 10.44 9.09
N PHE A 95 4.01 11.13 9.14
CA PHE A 95 5.23 10.52 9.67
C PHE A 95 5.10 10.08 11.14
N PRO A 96 4.68 10.93 12.11
CA PRO A 96 4.50 10.48 13.49
C PRO A 96 3.34 9.50 13.63
N PHE A 97 2.26 9.66 12.85
CA PHE A 97 1.15 8.71 12.86
C PHE A 97 1.63 7.31 12.46
N TYR A 98 2.32 7.18 11.32
CA TYR A 98 2.89 5.91 10.87
C TYR A 98 3.99 5.37 11.78
N GLY A 99 4.78 6.24 12.41
CA GLY A 99 5.76 5.85 13.42
C GLY A 99 5.11 5.23 14.65
N ILE A 100 4.02 5.84 15.15
CA ILE A 100 3.21 5.27 16.23
C ILE A 100 2.62 3.93 15.80
N PHE A 101 2.11 3.81 14.56
CA PHE A 101 1.63 2.52 14.05
C PHE A 101 2.72 1.46 14.02
N ALA A 102 3.90 1.77 13.49
CA ALA A 102 5.02 0.84 13.47
C ALA A 102 5.43 0.41 14.89
N LEU A 103 5.37 1.33 15.85
CA LEU A 103 5.66 1.06 17.26
C LEU A 103 4.57 0.19 17.91
N VAL A 104 3.29 0.51 17.71
CA VAL A 104 2.18 -0.31 18.21
C VAL A 104 2.20 -1.70 17.56
N PHE A 105 2.52 -1.79 16.27
CA PHE A 105 2.71 -3.05 15.56
C PHE A 105 3.83 -3.87 16.22
N ASN A 106 4.99 -3.24 16.45
CA ASN A 106 6.13 -3.89 17.09
C ASN A 106 5.82 -4.36 18.52
N LEU A 107 5.22 -3.50 19.35
CA LEU A 107 4.85 -3.84 20.73
C LEU A 107 3.74 -4.89 20.81
N SER A 108 2.74 -4.81 19.92
CA SER A 108 1.66 -5.80 19.87
C SER A 108 2.20 -7.16 19.48
N LEU A 109 3.24 -7.21 18.65
CA LEU A 109 3.77 -8.46 18.13
C LEU A 109 4.95 -9.03 18.95
N ASN A 110 5.66 -8.24 19.76
CA ASN A 110 6.84 -8.73 20.50
C ASN A 110 7.85 -9.40 19.52
N LEU A 111 8.21 -8.65 18.47
CA LEU A 111 8.90 -9.13 17.27
C LEU A 111 10.26 -9.77 17.59
N GLY A 112 10.33 -11.11 17.54
CA GLY A 112 11.58 -11.83 17.28
C GLY A 112 11.98 -11.81 15.79
N ASP A 113 11.01 -11.61 14.90
CA ASP A 113 11.19 -11.59 13.44
C ASP A 113 10.64 -10.30 12.81
N ASN A 114 11.55 -9.44 12.35
CA ASN A 114 11.24 -8.09 11.84
C ASN A 114 10.83 -8.07 10.35
N GLN A 115 10.74 -9.22 9.68
CA GLN A 115 10.49 -9.26 8.23
C GLN A 115 9.18 -8.58 7.83
N ILE A 116 8.07 -8.87 8.52
CA ILE A 116 6.75 -8.30 8.20
C ILE A 116 6.74 -6.79 8.46
N LEU A 117 7.41 -6.33 9.53
CA LEU A 117 7.55 -4.91 9.85
C LEU A 117 8.37 -4.18 8.77
N ILE A 118 9.47 -4.77 8.30
CA ILE A 118 10.30 -4.18 7.24
C ILE A 118 9.48 -4.08 5.94
N LEU A 119 8.76 -5.13 5.55
CA LEU A 119 7.89 -5.11 4.37
C LEU A 119 6.81 -4.03 4.48
N TYR A 120 6.22 -3.86 5.68
CA TYR A 120 5.28 -2.79 5.95
C TYR A 120 5.93 -1.40 5.80
N LEU A 121 7.09 -1.15 6.41
CA LEU A 121 7.78 0.14 6.32
C LEU A 121 8.17 0.48 4.88
N VAL A 122 8.63 -0.50 4.10
CA VAL A 122 8.91 -0.34 2.66
C VAL A 122 7.63 0.04 1.91
N THR A 123 6.49 -0.57 2.25
CA THR A 123 5.18 -0.24 1.66
C THR A 123 4.78 1.20 1.96
N VAL A 124 4.89 1.61 3.23
CA VAL A 124 4.57 2.98 3.68
C VAL A 124 5.46 3.99 2.98
N PHE A 125 6.76 3.77 2.94
CA PHE A 125 7.70 4.62 2.23
C PHE A 125 7.33 4.76 0.75
N HIS A 126 7.04 3.63 0.10
CA HIS A 126 6.68 3.61 -1.31
C HIS A 126 5.38 4.37 -1.61
N ARG A 127 4.36 4.23 -0.75
CA ARG A 127 3.08 4.96 -0.88
C ARG A 127 3.19 6.45 -0.54
N MET A 128 4.11 6.84 0.34
CA MET A 128 4.33 8.22 0.74
C MET A 128 5.41 8.95 -0.07
N ARG A 129 6.03 8.30 -1.07
CA ARG A 129 7.19 8.87 -1.81
C ARG A 129 6.94 10.30 -2.31
N PHE A 130 5.73 10.64 -2.75
CA PHE A 130 5.42 11.98 -3.26
C PHE A 130 5.28 13.06 -2.17
N ALA A 131 5.02 12.70 -0.91
CA ALA A 131 5.07 13.68 0.18
C ALA A 131 6.50 14.23 0.37
N PHE A 132 7.51 13.44 -0.03
CA PHE A 132 8.92 13.83 -0.01
C PHE A 132 9.37 14.52 -1.30
N PHE A 133 8.77 14.18 -2.44
CA PHE A 133 9.17 14.66 -3.76
C PHE A 133 8.01 15.41 -4.41
N ASN A 134 8.11 16.74 -4.51
CA ASN A 134 7.09 17.62 -5.11
C ASN A 134 6.83 17.24 -6.59
N THR A 135 5.96 16.26 -6.84
CA THR A 135 5.76 15.60 -8.14
C THR A 135 4.79 16.35 -9.06
N ASP A 136 4.90 16.08 -10.36
CA ASP A 136 3.97 16.61 -11.37
C ASP A 136 2.49 16.23 -11.12
N LYS A 137 1.58 17.08 -11.58
CA LYS A 137 0.13 16.96 -11.37
C LYS A 137 -0.44 15.65 -11.91
N ASP A 138 0.08 15.15 -13.03
CA ASP A 138 -0.40 13.92 -13.67
C ASP A 138 -0.03 12.67 -12.86
N ILE A 139 1.19 12.62 -12.30
CA ILE A 139 1.63 11.54 -11.41
C ILE A 139 0.79 11.55 -10.14
N LYS A 140 0.57 12.75 -9.57
CA LYS A 140 -0.29 12.92 -8.39
C LYS A 140 -1.70 12.41 -8.65
N ASN A 141 -2.34 12.80 -9.75
CA ASN A 141 -3.69 12.35 -10.10
C ASN A 141 -3.80 10.82 -10.26
N ARG A 142 -2.79 10.18 -10.88
CA ARG A 142 -2.76 8.71 -11.01
C ARG A 142 -2.69 8.02 -9.65
N LEU A 143 -1.89 8.54 -8.73
CA LEU A 143 -1.71 7.98 -7.39
C LEU A 143 -2.96 8.16 -6.52
N ILE A 144 -3.64 9.31 -6.65
CA ILE A 144 -4.94 9.55 -6.04
C ILE A 144 -5.95 8.52 -6.55
N LEU A 145 -6.02 8.35 -7.86
CA LEU A 145 -6.93 7.37 -8.48
C LEU A 145 -6.63 5.95 -8.01
N PHE A 146 -5.35 5.57 -7.91
CA PHE A 146 -4.94 4.29 -7.32
C PHE A 146 -5.45 4.13 -5.89
N SER A 147 -5.33 5.17 -5.05
CA SER A 147 -5.75 5.14 -3.64
C SER A 147 -7.27 5.06 -3.49
N VAL A 148 -8.02 5.79 -4.32
CA VAL A 148 -9.50 5.72 -4.36
C VAL A 148 -9.96 4.33 -4.80
N LEU A 149 -9.39 3.79 -5.87
CA LEU A 149 -9.73 2.44 -6.34
C LEU A 149 -9.32 1.36 -5.34
N GLY A 150 -8.18 1.52 -4.68
CA GLY A 150 -7.74 0.65 -3.60
C GLY A 150 -8.69 0.67 -2.41
N ALA A 151 -9.13 1.87 -1.98
CA ALA A 151 -10.08 1.99 -0.88
C ALA A 151 -11.44 1.36 -1.22
N LEU A 152 -11.94 1.59 -2.45
CA LEU A 152 -13.15 0.93 -2.94
C LEU A 152 -12.99 -0.59 -2.98
N ALA A 153 -11.86 -1.10 -3.47
CA ALA A 153 -11.59 -2.54 -3.48
C ALA A 153 -11.55 -3.11 -2.06
N TYR A 154 -10.94 -2.39 -1.10
CA TYR A 154 -10.94 -2.76 0.31
C TYR A 154 -12.37 -2.90 0.84
N PHE A 155 -13.20 -1.86 0.68
CA PHE A 155 -14.59 -1.89 1.15
C PHE A 155 -15.40 -3.03 0.53
N ILE A 156 -15.34 -3.21 -0.79
CA ILE A 156 -16.04 -4.28 -1.50
C ILE A 156 -15.60 -5.64 -0.97
N LEU A 157 -14.29 -5.85 -0.80
CA LEU A 157 -13.76 -7.10 -0.29
C LEU A 157 -14.11 -7.34 1.18
N THR A 158 -14.29 -6.30 1.99
CA THR A 158 -14.72 -6.46 3.38
C THR A 158 -16.15 -6.98 3.45
N PHE A 159 -17.06 -6.43 2.64
CA PHE A 159 -18.42 -6.98 2.57
C PHE A 159 -18.42 -8.40 1.98
N PHE A 160 -17.60 -8.65 0.97
CA PHE A 160 -17.44 -9.99 0.39
C PHE A 160 -16.96 -10.99 1.45
N SER A 161 -15.90 -10.70 2.21
CA SER A 161 -15.38 -11.61 3.23
C SER A 161 -16.40 -11.89 4.33
N LEU A 162 -17.15 -10.87 4.77
CA LEU A 162 -18.15 -11.03 5.83
C LEU A 162 -19.39 -11.80 5.38
N ILE A 163 -19.89 -11.55 4.15
CA ILE A 163 -21.08 -12.22 3.61
C ILE A 163 -20.77 -13.68 3.26
N PHE A 164 -19.60 -13.93 2.66
CA PHE A 164 -19.20 -15.26 2.19
C PHE A 164 -18.40 -16.04 3.22
N SER A 165 -18.17 -15.51 4.43
CA SER A 165 -17.45 -16.17 5.54
C SER A 165 -17.81 -17.66 5.70
N PRO A 166 -19.10 -18.07 5.71
CA PRO A 166 -19.46 -19.49 5.88
C PRO A 166 -19.01 -20.42 4.74
N ILE A 167 -18.68 -19.87 3.57
CA ILE A 167 -18.34 -20.60 2.34
C ILE A 167 -16.81 -20.55 2.10
N LEU A 168 -16.10 -19.65 2.79
CA LEU A 168 -14.66 -19.49 2.60
C LEU A 168 -13.91 -20.72 3.12
N PRO A 169 -13.01 -21.31 2.31
CA PRO A 169 -12.30 -22.51 2.73
C PRO A 169 -11.21 -22.15 3.75
N TYR A 170 -11.21 -22.90 4.86
CA TYR A 170 -10.25 -22.74 5.95
C TYR A 170 -8.83 -23.18 5.55
N PHE A 171 -8.71 -24.24 4.74
CA PHE A 171 -7.44 -24.92 4.43
C PHE A 171 -6.61 -25.19 5.70
N SER A 172 -5.39 -24.64 5.82
CA SER A 172 -4.51 -24.85 6.96
C SER A 172 -4.86 -23.98 8.18
N LEU A 173 -5.83 -23.08 8.05
CA LEU A 173 -6.27 -22.13 9.09
C LEU A 173 -7.63 -22.54 9.66
N ASP A 174 -7.76 -23.81 9.99
CA ASP A 174 -8.97 -24.42 10.54
C ASP A 174 -9.17 -24.11 12.04
N GLU A 175 -10.28 -24.62 12.60
CA GLU A 175 -10.61 -24.45 14.01
C GLU A 175 -9.52 -24.95 14.95
N PHE A 176 -8.76 -25.98 14.54
CA PHE A 176 -7.65 -26.49 15.33
C PHE A 176 -6.51 -25.46 15.41
N PHE A 177 -6.18 -24.80 14.30
CA PHE A 177 -5.17 -23.75 14.27
C PHE A 177 -5.54 -22.58 15.18
N PHE A 178 -6.72 -21.97 15.01
CA PHE A 178 -7.03 -20.73 15.74
C PHE A 178 -7.50 -20.97 17.17
N ASN A 179 -7.95 -22.17 17.56
CA ASN A 179 -8.18 -22.52 18.97
C ASN A 179 -6.92 -23.06 19.68
N SER A 180 -5.80 -23.21 18.96
CA SER A 180 -4.55 -23.65 19.58
C SER A 180 -4.02 -22.66 20.61
N ASP A 181 -3.35 -23.17 21.65
CA ASP A 181 -2.67 -22.34 22.64
C ASP A 181 -1.64 -21.42 21.98
N ALA A 182 -0.98 -21.88 20.91
CA ALA A 182 0.00 -21.08 20.18
C ALA A 182 -0.64 -19.82 19.58
N TYR A 183 -1.82 -19.93 18.96
CA TYR A 183 -2.51 -18.76 18.40
C TYR A 183 -3.15 -17.88 19.48
N GLN A 184 -3.81 -18.48 20.46
CA GLN A 184 -4.46 -17.73 21.54
C GLN A 184 -3.47 -16.95 22.41
N ASN A 185 -2.26 -17.47 22.62
CA ASN A 185 -1.19 -16.76 23.35
C ASN A 185 -0.65 -15.55 22.59
N VAL A 186 -0.66 -15.59 21.25
CA VAL A 186 -0.22 -14.47 20.41
C VAL A 186 -1.35 -13.45 20.19
N LYS A 187 -2.61 -13.89 20.24
CA LYS A 187 -3.78 -13.05 20.05
C LYS A 187 -3.92 -12.03 21.19
N LYS A 188 -3.50 -10.79 20.95
CA LYS A 188 -3.60 -9.69 21.95
C LYS A 188 -4.79 -8.76 21.72
N MET A 189 -5.37 -8.78 20.52
CA MET A 189 -6.51 -7.94 20.14
C MET A 189 -7.72 -8.80 19.79
N LYS A 190 -8.91 -8.21 19.93
CA LYS A 190 -10.19 -8.80 19.48
C LYS A 190 -10.66 -8.06 18.23
N GLY A 191 -11.41 -8.75 17.37
CA GLY A 191 -11.98 -8.20 16.14
C GLY A 191 -12.10 -9.27 15.08
N ALA A 192 -13.05 -9.10 14.14
CA ALA A 192 -13.43 -10.12 13.16
C ALA A 192 -12.20 -10.76 12.49
N PHE A 193 -11.33 -9.96 11.88
CA PHE A 193 -10.13 -10.46 11.19
C PHE A 193 -9.07 -11.13 12.08
N VAL A 194 -9.09 -10.89 13.39
CA VAL A 194 -8.15 -11.47 14.36
C VAL A 194 -8.75 -12.71 15.04
N ASP A 195 -10.06 -12.75 15.18
CA ASP A 195 -10.78 -13.89 15.73
C ASP A 195 -10.95 -15.00 14.67
N THR A 196 -11.12 -14.63 13.40
CA THR A 196 -11.16 -15.54 12.24
C THR A 196 -10.01 -15.24 11.27
N PRO A 197 -8.76 -15.69 11.57
CA PRO A 197 -7.60 -15.35 10.76
C PRO A 197 -7.69 -15.79 9.30
N HIS A 198 -8.38 -16.91 9.00
CA HIS A 198 -8.57 -17.38 7.63
C HIS A 198 -9.27 -16.32 6.76
N GLU A 199 -10.26 -15.60 7.29
CA GLU A 199 -10.96 -14.53 6.57
C GLU A 199 -10.01 -13.38 6.24
N ALA A 200 -9.17 -12.98 7.20
CA ALA A 200 -8.19 -11.92 7.01
C ALA A 200 -7.14 -12.31 5.97
N ILE A 201 -6.72 -13.57 5.98
CA ILE A 201 -5.71 -14.08 5.05
C ILE A 201 -6.26 -14.13 3.61
N ILE A 202 -7.48 -14.64 3.43
CA ILE A 202 -8.16 -14.66 2.13
C ILE A 202 -8.39 -13.24 1.62
N PHE A 203 -8.90 -12.37 2.50
CA PHE A 203 -9.07 -10.96 2.20
C PHE A 203 -7.75 -10.36 1.71
N GLY A 204 -6.65 -10.60 2.43
CA GLY A 204 -5.33 -10.09 2.08
C GLY A 204 -4.86 -10.58 0.72
N PHE A 205 -5.00 -11.88 0.43
CA PHE A 205 -4.68 -12.44 -0.86
C PHE A 205 -5.44 -11.75 -2.01
N LEU A 206 -6.77 -11.66 -1.91
CA LEU A 206 -7.61 -11.05 -2.93
C LEU A 206 -7.35 -9.56 -3.08
N TYR A 207 -7.16 -8.86 -1.96
CA TYR A 207 -6.93 -7.43 -1.93
C TYR A 207 -5.60 -7.05 -2.57
N TYR A 208 -4.50 -7.73 -2.22
CA TYR A 208 -3.20 -7.43 -2.83
C TYR A 208 -3.15 -7.82 -4.31
N LEU A 209 -3.87 -8.87 -4.74
CA LEU A 209 -4.08 -9.15 -6.17
C LEU A 209 -4.83 -8.01 -6.87
N ALA A 210 -5.91 -7.52 -6.26
CA ALA A 210 -6.67 -6.39 -6.80
C ALA A 210 -5.79 -5.13 -6.91
N LEU A 211 -4.98 -4.82 -5.90
CA LEU A 211 -4.04 -3.69 -5.94
C LEU A 211 -3.00 -3.84 -7.06
N ALA A 212 -2.41 -5.02 -7.23
CA ALA A 212 -1.46 -5.28 -8.31
C ALA A 212 -2.11 -5.07 -9.68
N PHE A 213 -3.34 -5.59 -9.86
CA PHE A 213 -4.11 -5.42 -11.08
C PHE A 213 -4.47 -3.97 -11.36
N ILE A 214 -4.99 -3.24 -10.36
CA ILE A 214 -5.33 -1.83 -10.47
C ILE A 214 -4.10 -1.01 -10.86
N ASN A 215 -2.97 -1.20 -10.17
CA ASN A 215 -1.76 -0.44 -10.47
C ASN A 215 -1.23 -0.74 -11.88
N PHE A 216 -1.22 -2.02 -12.28
CA PHE A 216 -0.84 -2.42 -13.64
C PHE A 216 -1.73 -1.77 -14.71
N ARG A 217 -3.05 -1.75 -14.50
CA ARG A 217 -4.01 -1.12 -15.43
C ARG A 217 -3.77 0.39 -15.53
N LEU A 218 -3.58 1.08 -14.42
CA LEU A 218 -3.30 2.52 -14.39
C LEU A 218 -1.98 2.86 -15.10
N LEU A 219 -0.93 2.05 -14.90
CA LEU A 219 0.35 2.22 -15.56
C LEU A 219 0.26 2.02 -17.08
N ARG A 220 -0.54 1.06 -17.54
CA ARG A 220 -0.79 0.84 -18.97
C ARG A 220 -1.57 1.99 -19.61
N MET A 221 -2.56 2.55 -18.92
CA MET A 221 -3.31 3.72 -19.40
C MET A 221 -2.41 4.96 -19.55
N ALA A 222 -1.42 5.12 -18.67
CA ALA A 222 -0.44 6.21 -18.74
C ALA A 222 0.57 6.06 -19.89
N LYS A 223 0.80 4.85 -20.43
CA LYS A 223 1.66 4.61 -21.61
C LYS A 223 0.95 4.85 -22.95
N GLY A 224 -0.39 4.92 -22.96
CA GLY A 224 -1.20 5.08 -24.17
C GLY A 224 -1.53 6.53 -24.54
N LYS A 225 -0.95 7.51 -23.82
CA LYS A 225 -0.97 8.94 -24.15
C LYS A 225 0.43 9.35 -24.60
#